data_AF-A0A9P6B2P3-F1
#
_entry.id   AF-A0A9P6B2P3-F1
#
_cell.length_a   1.000
_cell.length_b   1.000
_cell.length_c   1.000
_cell.angle_alpha   90.00
_cell.angle_beta   90.00
_cell.angle_gamma   90.00
#
_symmetry.space_group_name_H-M   'P 1'
#
loop_
_entity.id
_entity.type
_entity.pdbx_description
1 polymer ?
#
loop_
_entity_poly.entity_id
_entity_poly.type
_entity_poly.pdbx_seq_one_letter_code
_entity_poly.pdbx_strand_id
1 'polypeptide(L)' 'RPLPLEVHLQSFGILHFPSLMIAMAKPAYLSIVEFSSSKPVVMFVLLRVIDRFLNIEASDLEPHLNHITDSG' A
#
# COMPACT_ATOMS: atom_id res chain seq x y z
N ARG A 1 -27.03 9.14 5.99
CA ARG A 1 -25.80 9.57 6.68
C ARG A 1 -25.46 10.97 6.17
N PRO A 2 -25.06 11.94 7.01
CA PRO A 2 -24.90 13.34 6.59
C PRO A 2 -23.73 13.62 5.62
N LEU A 3 -22.94 12.61 5.25
CA LEU A 3 -22.01 12.66 4.11
C LEU A 3 -22.25 11.46 3.17
N PRO A 4 -22.11 11.66 1.84
CA PRO A 4 -22.08 10.56 0.88
C PRO A 4 -20.88 9.66 1.14
N LEU A 5 -21.10 8.35 1.18
CA LEU A 5 -20.06 7.34 1.37
C LEU A 5 -19.97 6.49 0.10
N GLU A 6 -18.76 6.38 -0.45
CA GLU A 6 -18.44 5.51 -1.57
C GLU A 6 -17.59 4.33 -1.07
N VAL A 7 -17.89 3.13 -1.54
CA VAL A 7 -17.22 1.89 -1.10
C VAL A 7 -16.79 1.10 -2.32
N HIS A 8 -15.47 0.89 -2.46
CA HIS A 8 -14.89 0.01 -3.47
C HIS A 8 -14.31 -1.23 -2.79
N LEU A 9 -14.58 -2.41 -3.36
CA LEU A 9 -14.10 -3.69 -2.83
C LEU A 9 -13.17 -4.34 -3.86
N GLN A 10 -11.99 -4.74 -3.42
CA GLN A 10 -11.02 -5.44 -4.25
C GLN A 10 -10.75 -6.84 -3.71
N SER A 11 -11.08 -7.86 -4.51
CA SER A 11 -10.84 -9.26 -4.18
C SER A 11 -9.44 -9.70 -4.56
N PHE A 12 -8.82 -10.55 -3.73
CA PHE A 12 -7.53 -11.17 -3.99
C PHE A 12 -7.66 -12.70 -3.89
N GLY A 13 -7.09 -13.42 -4.85
CA GLY A 13 -7.11 -14.90 -4.88
C GLY A 13 -5.96 -15.57 -4.11
N ILE A 14 -5.10 -14.80 -3.44
CA ILE A 14 -3.89 -15.31 -2.77
C ILE A 14 -4.26 -15.77 -1.36
N LEU A 15 -4.03 -17.06 -1.07
CA LEU A 15 -4.33 -17.66 0.24
C LEU A 15 -3.20 -17.47 1.28
N HIS A 16 -1.96 -17.24 0.84
CA HIS A 16 -0.82 -17.02 1.74
C HIS A 16 -0.76 -15.56 2.20
N PHE A 17 -1.00 -15.32 3.49
CA PHE A 17 -1.18 -13.98 4.06
C PHE A 17 -0.03 -12.99 3.77
N PRO A 18 1.26 -13.32 3.93
CA PRO A 18 2.36 -12.42 3.58
C PRO A 18 2.37 -12.01 2.11
N SER A 19 2.18 -12.98 1.20
CA SER A 19 2.11 -12.69 -0.25
C SER A 19 0.90 -11.85 -0.61
N LEU A 20 -0.24 -12.09 0.05
CA LEU A 20 -1.43 -11.26 -0.10
C LEU A 20 -1.12 -9.81 0.28
N MET A 21 -0.49 -9.58 1.43
CA MET A 21 -0.16 -8.23 1.89
C MET A 21 0.80 -7.50 0.94
N ILE A 22 1.80 -8.19 0.38
CA ILE A 22 2.69 -7.62 -0.64
C ILE A 22 1.90 -7.29 -1.92
N ALA A 23 1.04 -8.19 -2.37
CA ALA A 23 0.20 -7.97 -3.55
C ALA A 23 -0.81 -6.83 -3.37
N MET A 24 -1.24 -6.57 -2.12
CA MET A 24 -2.14 -5.46 -1.77
C MET A 24 -1.43 -4.10 -1.72
N ALA A 25 -0.11 -4.03 -1.58
CA ALA A 25 0.62 -2.77 -1.44
C ALA A 25 0.47 -1.84 -2.65
N LYS A 26 0.66 -2.37 -3.87
CA LYS A 26 0.52 -1.62 -5.12
C LYS A 26 -0.90 -1.07 -5.34
N PRO A 27 -1.97 -1.88 -5.29
CA PRO A 27 -3.32 -1.36 -5.46
C PRO A 27 -3.77 -0.44 -4.31
N ALA A 28 -3.25 -0.61 -3.10
CA ALA A 28 -3.51 0.33 -2.00
C ALA A 28 -2.97 1.72 -2.33
N TYR A 29 -1.74 1.83 -2.83
CA TYR A 29 -1.17 3.10 -3.27
C TYR A 29 -1.95 3.73 -4.42
N LEU A 30 -2.30 2.94 -5.45
CA LEU A 30 -3.07 3.46 -6.58
C LEU A 30 -4.45 3.98 -6.17
N SER A 31 -5.13 3.28 -5.26
CA SER A 31 -6.41 3.73 -4.69
C SER A 31 -6.28 5.06 -3.96
N ILE A 32 -5.19 5.27 -3.23
CA ILE A 32 -4.92 6.55 -2.54
C ILE A 32 -4.76 7.68 -3.56
N VAL A 33 -3.95 7.46 -4.60
CA VAL A 33 -3.68 8.46 -5.64
C VAL A 33 -4.95 8.81 -6.41
N GLU A 34 -5.79 7.83 -6.72
CA GLU A 34 -7.02 8.01 -7.49
C GLU A 34 -8.14 8.69 -6.67
N PHE A 35 -8.41 8.22 -5.46
CA PHE A 35 -9.57 8.69 -4.67
C PHE A 35 -9.23 9.81 -3.68
N SER A 36 -7.97 9.98 -3.29
CA SER A 36 -7.58 10.85 -2.18
C SER A 36 -6.23 11.53 -2.38
N SER A 37 -5.98 12.02 -3.60
CA SER A 37 -4.70 12.66 -3.98
C SER A 37 -4.22 13.78 -3.04
N SER A 38 -5.13 14.58 -2.48
CA SER A 38 -4.80 15.73 -1.61
C SER A 38 -5.47 15.69 -0.24
N LYS A 39 -6.18 14.59 0.09
CA LYS A 39 -6.97 14.46 1.32
C LYS A 39 -6.30 13.43 2.23
N PRO A 40 -6.41 13.58 3.56
CA PRO A 40 -5.82 12.62 4.49
C PRO A 40 -6.48 11.24 4.33
N VAL A 41 -5.64 10.20 4.26
CA VAL A 41 -6.07 8.79 4.18
C VAL A 41 -5.75 8.07 5.47
N VAL A 42 -6.67 7.20 5.90
CA VAL A 42 -6.44 6.25 6.99
C VAL A 42 -6.40 4.84 6.41
N MET A 43 -5.29 4.13 6.61
CA MET A 43 -5.16 2.72 6.25
C MET A 43 -5.16 1.85 7.51
N PHE A 44 -6.00 0.81 7.52
CA PHE A 44 -6.03 -0.18 8.60
C PHE A 44 -5.19 -1.40 8.19
N VAL A 45 -4.11 -1.65 8.93
CA VAL A 45 -3.20 -2.78 8.70
C VAL A 45 -3.30 -3.76 9.88
N LEU A 46 -3.44 -5.06 9.58
CA LEU A 46 -3.65 -6.11 10.59
C LEU A 46 -2.37 -6.48 11.38
N LEU A 47 -1.18 -6.25 10.82
CA LEU A 47 0.10 -6.59 11.46
C LEU A 47 1.06 -5.40 11.49
N ARG A 48 1.67 -5.17 12.66
CA ARG A 48 2.64 -4.08 12.90
C ARG A 48 3.91 -4.18 12.06
N VAL A 49 4.34 -5.39 11.71
CA VAL A 49 5.55 -5.60 10.90
C VAL A 49 5.37 -5.03 9.49
N ILE A 50 4.15 -5.07 8.97
CA ILE A 50 3.84 -4.60 7.60
C ILE A 50 3.69 -3.08 7.58
N ASP A 51 3.23 -2.48 8.67
CA ASP A 51 3.17 -1.02 8.83
C ASP A 51 4.54 -0.37 8.58
N ARG A 52 5.61 -0.95 9.15
CA ARG A 52 6.99 -0.47 8.91
C ARG A 52 7.41 -0.56 7.43
N PHE A 53 6.90 -1.54 6.69
CA PHE A 53 7.23 -1.70 5.27
C PHE A 53 6.48 -0.69 4.39
N LEU A 54 5.24 -0.35 4.75
CA LEU A 54 4.42 0.63 4.04
C LEU A 54 4.71 2.08 4.45
N ASN A 55 5.26 2.29 5.64
CA ASN A 55 5.61 3.60 6.21
C ASN A 55 7.13 3.78 6.33
N ILE A 56 7.87 3.42 5.28
CA ILE A 56 9.32 3.59 5.19
C ILE A 56 9.65 5.00 4.68
N GLU A 57 10.64 5.67 5.28
CA GLU A 57 11.11 6.96 4.80
C GLU A 57 11.87 6.80 3.47
N ALA A 58 11.83 7.82 2.61
CA ALA A 58 12.47 7.76 1.30
C ALA A 58 13.97 7.45 1.39
N SER A 59 14.66 7.98 2.41
CA SER A 59 16.07 7.73 2.70
C SER A 59 16.38 6.26 3.00
N ASP A 60 15.46 5.54 3.64
CA ASP A 60 15.63 4.12 3.97
C ASP A 60 15.35 3.22 2.75
N LEU A 61 14.59 3.74 1.78
CA LEU A 61 14.24 3.04 0.54
C LEU A 61 15.33 3.17 -0.53
N GLU A 62 16.00 4.32 -0.62
CA GLU A 62 17.09 4.62 -1.57
C GLU A 62 18.13 3.49 -1.76
N PRO A 63 18.74 2.91 -0.71
CA PRO A 63 19.74 1.84 -0.89
C PRO A 63 19.14 0.57 -1.51
N HIS A 64 17.85 0.30 -1.28
CA HIS A 64 17.16 -0.87 -1.84
C HIS A 64 16.74 -0.64 -3.30
N LEU A 65 16.45 0.61 -3.69
CA LEU A 65 16.11 0.96 -5.08
C LEU A 65 17.33 0.86 -6.01
N ASN A 66 18.51 1.22 -5.50
CA ASN A 66 19.76 1.12 -6.26
C ASN A 66 20.06 -0.31 -6.75
N HIS A 67 19.61 -1.32 -6.00
CA HIS A 67 19.75 -2.73 -6.38
C HIS A 67 18.73 -3.22 -7.42
N ILE A 68 17.63 -2.49 -7.64
CA ILE A 68 16.58 -2.84 -8.62
C ILE A 68 16.91 -2.26 -9.99
N THR A 69 17.57 -1.10 -10.03
CA THR A 69 18.03 -0.47 -11.28
C THR A 69 19.23 -1.18 -11.91
N ASP A 70 19.94 -2.03 -11.16
CA ASP A 70 21.05 -2.84 -11.65
C ASP A 70 20.53 -4.19 -12.17
N SER A 71 19.79 -4.13 -13.28
CA SER A 71 19.39 -5.29 -14.07
C SER A 71 19.65 -4.98 -15.54
N GLY A 72 20.94 -4.99 -15.88
CA GLY A 72 21.45 -5.24 -17.23
C GLY A 72 21.80 -6.70 -17.40
#